data_AF-A0A3C0NJ31-F1
#
_entry.id   AF-A0A3C0NJ31-F1
#
_cell.length_a   1.000
_cell.length_b   1.000
_cell.length_c   1.000
_cell.angle_alpha   90.00
_cell.angle_beta   90.00
_cell.angle_gamma   90.00
#
_symmetry.space_group_name_H-M   'P 1'
#
loop_
_entity.id
_entity.type
_entity.pdbx_description
1 polymer ?
#
loop_
_entity_poly.entity_id
_entity_poly.type
_entity_poly.pdbx_seq_one_letter_code
_entity_poly.pdbx_strand_id
1 'polypeptide(L)'
;MWKMIRGNYKEFLRKQLPDSLINFEVLDANIQAKKDYVAPVYLGLATLFSCQVKEPKYCHDPQFGWGSFVGGELKIHEVPGDHYGMLREPRVRVLAEQLKLCLEEAQKK
;
A
#
# COMPACT_ATOMS: atom_id res chain seq x y z
N MET A 1 8.60 -7.27 1.14
CA MET A 1 8.10 -8.24 0.15
C MET A 1 8.26 -7.81 -1.32
N TRP A 2 9.43 -7.29 -1.74
CA TRP A 2 9.97 -7.41 -3.14
C TRP A 2 11.46 -7.79 -3.11
N LYS A 3 12.04 -7.95 -1.91
CA LYS A 3 13.41 -8.45 -1.69
C LYS A 3 13.44 -9.95 -1.33
N MET A 4 12.44 -10.72 -1.76
CA MET A 4 12.45 -12.19 -1.63
C MET A 4 12.42 -12.91 -2.96
N ILE A 5 13.00 -12.32 -4.00
CA ILE A 5 13.45 -13.10 -5.15
C ILE A 5 14.87 -12.62 -5.45
N ARG A 6 15.85 -13.29 -4.84
CA ARG A 6 17.16 -13.41 -5.49
C ARG A 6 16.90 -14.34 -6.70
N GLY A 7 16.36 -13.77 -7.79
CA GLY A 7 15.85 -14.50 -8.96
C GLY A 7 14.79 -13.71 -9.74
N ASN A 8 14.43 -14.22 -10.92
CA ASN A 8 13.52 -13.57 -11.85
C ASN A 8 12.06 -13.66 -11.35
N TYR A 9 11.46 -12.54 -10.95
CA TYR A 9 10.07 -12.51 -10.44
C TYR A 9 9.06 -13.07 -11.44
N LYS A 10 9.39 -13.07 -12.74
CA LYS A 10 8.55 -13.65 -13.79
C LYS A 10 8.42 -15.16 -13.64
N GLU A 11 9.50 -15.85 -13.27
CA GLU A 11 9.46 -17.30 -13.02
C GLU A 11 8.64 -17.65 -11.78
N PHE A 12 8.73 -16.82 -10.74
CA PHE A 12 7.92 -16.99 -9.53
C PHE A 12 6.42 -16.87 -9.86
N LEU A 13 6.03 -15.85 -10.62
CA LEU A 13 4.62 -15.65 -10.99
C LEU A 13 4.09 -16.75 -11.90
N ARG A 14 4.87 -17.21 -12.89
CA ARG A 14 4.49 -18.33 -13.76
C ARG A 14 4.23 -19.65 -13.01
N LYS A 15 4.93 -19.87 -11.89
CA LYS A 15 4.70 -21.06 -11.04
C LYS A 15 3.40 -20.97 -10.23
N GLN A 16 2.87 -19.77 -10.03
CA GLN A 16 1.74 -19.50 -9.13
C GLN A 16 0.44 -19.19 -9.89
N LEU A 17 0.54 -18.67 -11.12
CA LEU A 17 -0.57 -18.17 -11.90
C LEU A 17 -0.48 -18.67 -13.35
N PRO A 18 -1.63 -18.96 -14.01
CA PRO A 18 -1.67 -19.15 -15.45
C PRO A 18 -1.11 -17.95 -16.21
N ASP A 19 -0.46 -18.19 -17.35
CA ASP A 19 0.12 -17.13 -18.19
C ASP A 19 -0.92 -16.07 -18.60
N SER A 20 -2.19 -16.45 -18.79
CA SER A 20 -3.28 -15.53 -19.15
C SER A 20 -3.60 -14.48 -18.08
N LEU A 21 -3.20 -14.69 -16.83
CA LEU A 21 -3.44 -13.78 -15.73
C LEU A 21 -2.24 -12.86 -15.43
N ILE A 22 -1.12 -13.02 -16.13
CA ILE A 22 0.11 -12.26 -15.86
C ILE A 22 0.40 -11.31 -17.01
N ASN A 23 0.26 -10.01 -16.76
CA ASN A 23 0.75 -8.98 -17.67
C ASN A 23 2.13 -8.48 -17.20
N PHE A 24 3.20 -9.08 -17.74
CA PHE A 24 4.56 -8.72 -17.38
C PHE A 24 4.95 -7.30 -17.79
N GLU A 25 4.38 -6.78 -18.88
CA GLU A 25 4.65 -5.42 -19.34
C GLU A 25 4.15 -4.39 -18.33
N VAL A 26 2.92 -4.58 -17.83
CA VAL A 26 2.34 -3.73 -16.78
C VAL A 26 3.15 -3.83 -15.48
N LEU A 27 3.60 -5.03 -15.11
CA LEU A 27 4.43 -5.22 -13.91
C LEU A 27 5.80 -4.54 -14.06
N ASP A 28 6.49 -4.72 -15.18
CA ASP A 28 7.78 -4.08 -15.46
C ASP A 28 7.64 -2.55 -15.49
N ALA A 29 6.60 -2.02 -16.14
CA ALA A 29 6.33 -0.59 -16.19
C ALA A 29 6.10 -0.01 -14.78
N ASN A 30 5.31 -0.68 -13.95
CA ASN A 30 5.07 -0.25 -12.56
C ASN A 30 6.34 -0.32 -11.70
N ILE A 31 7.17 -1.36 -11.87
CA ILE A 31 8.46 -1.48 -11.18
C ILE A 31 9.38 -0.33 -11.58
N GLN A 32 9.46 -0.01 -12.87
CA GLN A 32 10.30 1.07 -13.39
C GLN A 32 9.80 2.43 -12.92
N ALA A 33 8.50 2.71 -13.07
CA ALA A 33 7.89 3.94 -12.57
C ALA A 33 8.13 4.14 -11.07
N LYS A 34 8.03 3.08 -10.27
CA LYS A 34 8.34 3.14 -8.83
C LYS A 34 9.81 3.48 -8.53
N LYS A 35 10.75 3.00 -9.35
CA LYS A 35 12.19 3.30 -9.17
C LYS A 35 12.50 4.75 -9.53
N ASP A 36 11.88 5.26 -10.58
CA ASP A 36 12.17 6.59 -11.13
C ASP A 36 11.40 7.70 -10.40
N TYR A 37 10.33 7.35 -9.68
CA TYR A 37 9.51 8.31 -8.97
C TYR A 37 10.21 8.91 -7.74
N VAL A 38 10.43 10.22 -7.79
CA VAL A 38 10.87 11.03 -6.65
C VAL A 38 9.66 11.80 -6.13
N ALA A 39 9.13 11.38 -4.98
CA ALA A 39 7.94 11.99 -4.39
C ALA A 39 8.23 13.41 -3.87
N PRO A 40 7.50 14.46 -4.32
CA PRO A 40 7.57 15.77 -3.70
C PRO A 40 6.88 15.76 -2.33
N VAL A 41 7.22 16.73 -1.48
CA VAL A 41 6.50 16.94 -0.21
C VAL A 41 5.07 17.42 -0.50
N TYR A 42 4.10 16.76 0.09
CA TYR A 42 2.69 17.14 0.05
C TYR A 42 2.31 17.89 1.33
N LEU A 43 1.92 19.15 1.19
CA LEU A 43 1.58 20.04 2.31
C LEU A 43 0.13 19.91 2.77
N GLY A 44 -0.69 19.14 2.05
CA GLY A 44 -2.09 18.93 2.40
C GLY A 44 -2.28 17.86 3.47
N LEU A 45 -3.55 17.53 3.71
CA LEU A 45 -3.94 16.44 4.60
C LEU A 45 -3.93 15.12 3.83
N ALA A 46 -3.29 14.11 4.42
CA ALA A 46 -3.26 12.75 3.90
C ALA A 46 -3.79 11.76 4.94
N THR A 47 -4.51 10.76 4.47
CA THR A 47 -4.97 9.63 5.30
C THR A 47 -4.30 8.35 4.82
N LEU A 48 -3.64 7.64 5.74
CA LEU A 48 -3.04 6.35 5.51
C LEU A 48 -3.83 5.26 6.23
N PHE A 49 -4.29 4.25 5.49
CA PHE A 49 -4.82 3.02 6.05
C PHE A 49 -3.70 1.99 6.13
N SER A 50 -3.26 1.66 7.34
CA SER A 50 -2.17 0.70 7.57
C SER A 50 -2.69 -0.66 8.04
N CYS A 51 -2.09 -1.75 7.57
CA CYS A 51 -2.38 -3.08 8.09
C CYS A 51 -1.80 -3.27 9.50
N GLN A 52 -2.53 -3.97 10.36
CA GLN A 52 -2.11 -4.32 11.72
C GLN A 52 -0.91 -5.28 11.73
N VAL A 53 -0.89 -6.27 10.83
CA VAL A 53 0.22 -7.22 10.71
C VAL A 53 1.30 -6.60 9.83
N LYS A 54 2.30 -5.98 10.46
CA LYS A 54 3.39 -5.26 9.79
C LYS A 54 4.52 -6.20 9.38
N GLU A 55 5.09 -5.99 8.19
CA GLU A 55 6.38 -6.60 7.85
C GLU A 55 7.47 -6.06 8.80
N PRO A 56 8.44 -6.87 9.25
CA PRO A 56 9.48 -6.43 10.19
C PRO A 56 10.24 -5.16 9.77
N LYS A 57 10.47 -4.97 8.47
CA LYS A 57 11.12 -3.74 7.96
C LYS A 57 10.34 -2.44 8.21
N TYR A 58 9.05 -2.54 8.55
CA TYR A 58 8.17 -1.40 8.79
C TYR A 58 7.70 -1.31 10.25
N CYS A 59 8.13 -2.23 11.14
CA CYS A 59 7.69 -2.18 12.53
C CYS A 59 8.27 -0.99 13.30
N HIS A 60 9.41 -0.45 12.83
CA HIS A 60 10.14 0.62 13.51
C HIS A 60 9.63 2.02 13.18
N ASP A 61 8.86 2.19 12.11
CA ASP A 61 8.30 3.47 11.73
C ASP A 61 6.77 3.41 11.79
N PRO A 62 6.13 4.04 12.79
CA PRO A 62 4.68 4.06 12.91
C PRO A 62 3.99 4.78 11.73
N GLN A 63 4.72 5.63 11.00
CA GLN A 63 4.23 6.37 9.83
C GLN A 63 4.57 5.70 8.49
N PHE A 64 5.16 4.49 8.49
CA PHE A 64 5.45 3.71 7.29
C PHE A 64 6.25 4.47 6.20
N GLY A 65 7.12 5.39 6.59
CA GLY A 65 7.93 6.22 5.71
C GLY A 65 7.21 7.46 5.18
N TRP A 66 5.93 7.68 5.50
CA TRP A 66 5.16 8.82 5.00
C TRP A 66 5.46 10.13 5.71
N GLY A 67 6.01 10.07 6.94
CA GLY A 67 6.33 11.27 7.74
C GLY A 67 7.28 12.24 7.05
N SER A 68 8.17 11.77 6.17
CA SER A 68 9.07 12.63 5.39
C SER A 68 8.42 13.27 4.16
N PHE A 69 7.25 12.79 3.72
CA PHE A 69 6.58 13.23 2.50
C PHE A 69 5.34 14.06 2.76
N VAL A 70 4.71 13.93 3.92
CA VAL A 70 3.53 14.71 4.29
C VAL A 70 3.96 15.82 5.24
N GLY A 71 4.06 17.04 4.72
CA GLY A 71 4.38 18.24 5.50
C GLY A 71 3.15 18.88 6.18
N GLY A 72 1.95 18.46 5.79
CA GLY A 72 0.70 18.80 6.46
C GLY A 72 0.33 17.78 7.54
N GLU A 73 -0.97 17.47 7.63
CA GLU A 73 -1.48 16.49 8.59
C GLU A 73 -1.49 15.08 7.97
N LEU A 74 -0.93 14.11 8.68
CA LEU A 74 -1.01 12.69 8.34
C LEU A 74 -1.87 11.95 9.37
N LYS A 75 -3.08 11.55 8.98
CA LYS A 75 -3.95 10.68 9.77
C LYS A 75 -3.67 9.22 9.43
N ILE A 76 -3.52 8.36 10.43
CA ILE A 76 -3.26 6.93 10.23
C ILE A 76 -4.38 6.12 10.89
N HIS A 77 -5.01 5.25 10.12
CA HIS A 77 -6.00 4.30 10.62
C HIS A 77 -5.49 2.87 10.43
N GLU A 78 -5.49 2.11 11.51
CA GLU A 78 -5.11 0.70 11.44
C GLU A 78 -6.32 -0.17 11.02
N VAL A 79 -6.07 -1.11 10.11
CA VAL A 79 -7.04 -2.10 9.63
C VAL A 79 -6.53 -3.50 9.97
N PRO A 80 -7.39 -4.38 10.52
CA PRO A 80 -6.99 -5.74 10.87
C PRO A 80 -6.44 -6.53 9.67
N GLY A 81 -5.53 -7.47 9.96
CA GLY A 81 -4.90 -8.36 8.97
C GLY A 81 -3.56 -7.83 8.44
N ASP A 82 -3.00 -8.57 7.48
CA ASP A 82 -1.82 -8.14 6.71
C ASP A 82 -2.20 -7.24 5.53
N HIS A 83 -1.20 -6.80 4.77
CA HIS A 83 -1.34 -5.91 3.62
C HIS A 83 -2.40 -6.37 2.59
N TYR A 84 -2.55 -7.69 2.38
CA TYR A 84 -3.58 -8.24 1.49
C TYR A 84 -4.86 -8.62 2.25
N GLY A 85 -4.70 -9.12 3.47
CA GLY A 85 -5.78 -9.55 4.34
C GLY A 85 -6.74 -8.41 4.70
N MET A 86 -6.25 -7.18 4.80
CA MET A 86 -7.06 -5.99 5.07
C MET A 86 -8.04 -5.65 3.93
N LEU A 87 -7.76 -6.11 2.70
CA LEU A 87 -8.59 -5.91 1.51
C LEU A 87 -9.59 -7.05 1.28
N ARG A 88 -9.67 -8.04 2.20
CA ARG A 88 -10.54 -9.21 2.07
C ARG A 88 -11.53 -9.31 3.21
N GLU A 89 -12.66 -9.96 2.95
CA GLU A 89 -13.66 -10.28 3.97
C GLU A 89 -13.05 -11.10 5.14
N PRO A 90 -13.51 -10.88 6.39
CA PRO A 90 -14.47 -9.84 6.79
C PRO A 90 -13.84 -8.46 7.02
N ARG A 91 -12.51 -8.36 7.00
CA ARG A 91 -11.73 -7.19 7.45
C ARG A 91 -11.90 -5.96 6.55
N VAL A 92 -12.17 -6.16 5.26
CA VAL A 92 -12.44 -5.09 4.30
C VAL A 92 -13.62 -4.19 4.72
N ARG A 93 -14.54 -4.70 5.55
CA ARG A 93 -15.64 -3.90 6.11
C ARG A 93 -15.14 -2.76 7.00
N VAL A 94 -14.10 -3.03 7.80
CA VAL A 94 -13.47 -2.02 8.67
C VAL A 94 -12.81 -0.94 7.81
N LEU A 95 -12.09 -1.33 6.77
CA LEU A 95 -11.50 -0.38 5.82
C LEU A 95 -12.59 0.46 5.13
N ALA A 96 -13.67 -0.17 4.66
CA ALA A 96 -14.75 0.53 3.98
C ALA A 96 -15.46 1.56 4.88
N GLU A 97 -15.70 1.20 6.15
CA GLU A 97 -16.30 2.11 7.14
C GLU A 97 -15.40 3.32 7.41
N GLN A 98 -14.11 3.09 7.69
CA GLN A 98 -13.17 4.19 7.94
C GLN A 98 -13.00 5.07 6.70
N LEU A 99 -12.90 4.47 5.50
CA LEU A 99 -12.79 5.22 4.24
C LEU A 99 -14.01 6.11 4.01
N LYS A 100 -15.22 5.59 4.27
CA LYS A 100 -16.46 6.37 4.15
C LYS A 100 -16.42 7.60 5.05
N LEU A 101 -16.06 7.44 6.32
CA LEU A 101 -15.96 8.56 7.27
C LEU A 101 -14.93 9.61 6.83
N CYS A 102 -13.76 9.18 6.34
CA CYS A 102 -12.75 10.10 5.83
C CYS A 102 -13.21 10.88 4.59
N LEU A 103 -13.92 10.22 3.67
CA LEU A 103 -14.46 10.88 2.48
C LEU A 103 -15.57 11.88 2.85
N GLU A 104 -16.47 11.51 3.76
CA GLU A 104 -17.50 12.42 4.28
C GLU A 104 -16.88 13.64 4.98
N GLU A 105 -15.79 13.46 5.74
CA GLU A 105 -15.07 14.58 6.34
C GLU A 105 -14.43 15.49 5.28
N ALA A 106 -13.77 14.89 4.27
CA ALA A 106 -13.09 15.63 3.22
C ALA A 106 -14.06 16.44 2.34
N GLN A 107 -15.28 15.95 2.13
CA GLN A 107 -16.30 16.59 1.29
C GLN A 107 -17.14 17.66 2.02
N LYS A 108 -17.06 17.74 3.35
CA LYS A 108 -17.76 18.78 4.15
C LYS A 108 -17.04 20.13 4.13
N LYS A 109 -15.84 20.20 3.56
CA LYS A 109 -15.07 21.43 3.38
C LYS A 109 -15.37 22.05 2.01
#